data_AF-G9EQX9-F1
#
_entry.id   AF-G9EQX9-F1
#
_cell.length_a   1.000
_cell.length_b   1.000
_cell.length_c   1.000
_cell.angle_alpha   90.00
_cell.angle_beta   90.00
_cell.angle_gamma   90.00
#
_symmetry.space_group_name_H-M   'P 1'
#
loop_
_entity.id
_entity.type
_entity.pdbx_description
1 polymer ?
#
loop_
_entity_poly.entity_id
_entity_poly.type
_entity_poly.pdbx_seq_one_letter_code
_entity_poly.pdbx_strand_id
1 'polypeptide(L)'
;MNNELKQILLNLAKLPHTDQQWVLKQLTAKQNAQFNKLQGHSLLRDARKFRKLSAPQIPMLQQEIPLPEACQQLHQEDPLYIAIILQQGQFSWEQQFLATCPQKHPINELVQTEVKALKPATKSLVFQQWQAQLSFQDHLETIHG
;
A
#
# COMPACT_ATOMS: atom_id res chain seq x y z
N MET A 1 -28.87 -7.18 -11.09
CA MET A 1 -28.26 -6.27 -10.08
C MET A 1 -26.76 -6.30 -10.30
N ASN A 2 -26.08 -5.15 -10.40
CA ASN A 2 -24.63 -5.12 -10.69
C ASN A 2 -23.85 -5.81 -9.54
N ASN A 3 -22.92 -6.71 -9.87
CA ASN A 3 -22.19 -7.52 -8.89
C ASN A 3 -21.37 -6.64 -7.93
N GLU A 4 -20.83 -5.53 -8.45
CA GLU A 4 -20.07 -4.53 -7.68
C GLU A 4 -20.94 -3.87 -6.60
N LEU A 5 -22.16 -3.45 -6.94
CA LEU A 5 -23.09 -2.84 -5.99
C LEU A 5 -23.46 -3.81 -4.86
N LYS A 6 -23.67 -5.09 -5.19
CA LYS A 6 -23.94 -6.14 -4.21
C LYS A 6 -22.78 -6.29 -3.22
N GLN A 7 -21.54 -6.32 -3.73
CA GLN A 7 -20.34 -6.42 -2.89
C GLN A 7 -20.14 -5.19 -2.02
N ILE A 8 -20.34 -3.98 -2.56
CA ILE A 8 -20.27 -2.72 -1.81
C ILE A 8 -21.28 -2.73 -0.65
N LEU A 9 -22.53 -3.11 -0.91
CA LEU A 9 -23.57 -3.18 0.13
C LEU A 9 -23.25 -4.20 1.22
N LEU A 10 -22.74 -5.38 0.84
CA LEU A 10 -22.32 -6.41 1.79
C LEU A 10 -21.16 -5.96 2.67
N ASN A 11 -20.19 -5.24 2.10
CA ASN A 11 -19.06 -4.70 2.86
C ASN A 11 -19.49 -3.54 3.76
N LEU A 12 -20.33 -2.62 3.28
CA LEU A 12 -20.87 -1.54 4.10
C LEU A 12 -21.68 -2.10 5.28
N ALA A 13 -22.45 -3.17 5.07
CA ALA A 13 -23.23 -3.82 6.11
C ALA A 13 -22.39 -4.48 7.21
N LYS A 14 -21.09 -4.74 6.98
CA LYS A 14 -20.17 -5.25 8.00
C LYS A 14 -19.72 -4.19 9.00
N LEU A 15 -19.72 -2.92 8.58
CA LEU A 15 -19.30 -1.80 9.41
C LEU A 15 -20.30 -1.53 10.56
N PRO A 16 -19.86 -0.94 11.69
CA PRO A 16 -20.74 -0.34 12.68
C PRO A 16 -21.73 0.67 12.08
N HIS A 17 -22.85 0.88 12.74
CA HIS A 17 -23.90 1.80 12.26
C HIS A 17 -23.38 3.23 12.02
N THR A 18 -22.52 3.72 12.92
CA THR A 18 -21.90 5.05 12.84
C THR A 18 -21.07 5.20 11.57
N ASP A 19 -20.27 4.19 11.24
CA ASP A 19 -19.39 4.20 10.05
C ASP A 19 -20.21 4.06 8.77
N GLN A 20 -21.28 3.27 8.77
CA GLN A 20 -22.22 3.21 7.65
C GLN A 20 -22.82 4.60 7.36
N GLN A 21 -23.27 5.31 8.40
CA GLN A 21 -23.81 6.66 8.24
C GLN A 21 -22.74 7.64 7.77
N TRP A 22 -21.51 7.52 8.26
CA TRP A 22 -20.39 8.34 7.80
C TRP A 22 -20.14 8.14 6.30
N VAL A 23 -20.06 6.90 5.81
CA VAL A 23 -19.88 6.63 4.37
C VAL A 23 -21.04 7.17 3.54
N LEU A 24 -22.28 7.02 4.00
CA LEU A 24 -23.46 7.55 3.30
C LEU A 24 -23.46 9.08 3.22
N LYS A 25 -22.87 9.78 4.20
CA LYS A 25 -22.70 11.24 4.17
C LYS A 25 -21.65 11.71 3.17
N GLN A 26 -20.71 10.85 2.77
CA GLN A 26 -19.69 11.18 1.77
C GLN A 26 -20.18 11.00 0.32
N LEU A 27 -21.39 10.46 0.12
CA LEU A 27 -21.95 10.32 -1.21
C LEU A 27 -22.27 11.68 -1.83
N THR A 28 -21.83 11.88 -3.07
CA THR A 28 -22.23 13.04 -3.88
C THR A 28 -23.74 13.04 -4.12
N ALA A 29 -24.34 14.21 -4.41
CA ALA A 29 -25.78 14.33 -4.66
C ALA A 29 -26.29 13.35 -5.75
N LYS A 30 -25.49 13.13 -6.81
CA LYS A 30 -25.79 12.18 -7.89
C LYS A 30 -25.80 10.73 -7.39
N GLN A 31 -24.80 10.35 -6.60
CA GLN A 31 -24.71 9.01 -6.01
C GLN A 31 -25.84 8.76 -5.02
N ASN A 32 -26.21 9.75 -4.21
CA ASN A 32 -27.30 9.64 -3.26
C ASN A 32 -28.67 9.48 -3.97
N ALA A 33 -28.91 10.25 -5.04
CA ALA A 33 -30.11 10.08 -5.87
C ALA A 33 -30.19 8.67 -6.49
N GLN A 34 -29.06 8.15 -6.99
CA GLN A 34 -28.97 6.80 -7.53
C GLN A 34 -29.17 5.73 -6.45
N PHE A 35 -28.59 5.93 -5.26
CA PHE A 35 -28.77 5.05 -4.11
C PHE A 35 -30.23 4.97 -3.67
N ASN A 36 -30.93 6.11 -3.63
CA ASN A 36 -32.36 6.18 -3.32
C ASN A 36 -33.22 5.53 -4.40
N LYS A 37 -32.92 5.76 -5.68
CA LYS A 37 -33.61 5.11 -6.81
C LYS A 37 -33.52 3.59 -6.75
N LEU A 38 -32.41 3.06 -6.26
CA LEU A 38 -32.18 1.62 -6.10
C LEU A 38 -32.64 1.07 -4.75
N GLN A 39 -33.37 1.84 -3.95
CA GLN A 39 -33.80 1.47 -2.60
C GLN A 39 -32.63 1.02 -1.71
N GLY A 40 -31.48 1.69 -1.83
CA GLY A 40 -30.22 1.32 -1.19
C GLY A 40 -30.31 1.16 0.33
N HIS A 41 -31.16 1.94 1.01
CA HIS A 41 -31.41 1.77 2.45
C HIS A 41 -32.08 0.44 2.81
N SER A 42 -33.01 -0.04 1.97
CA SER A 42 -33.65 -1.35 2.15
C SER A 42 -32.65 -2.46 1.89
N LEU A 43 -31.91 -2.36 0.78
CA LEU A 43 -30.86 -3.32 0.43
C LEU A 43 -29.75 -3.40 1.47
N LEU A 44 -29.38 -2.27 2.09
CA LEU A 44 -28.41 -2.25 3.18
C LEU A 44 -28.95 -2.96 4.42
N ARG A 45 -30.24 -2.76 4.76
CA ARG A 45 -30.89 -3.46 5.86
C ARG A 45 -30.91 -4.97 5.63
N ASP A 46 -31.19 -5.41 4.42
CA ASP A 46 -31.14 -6.83 4.06
C ASP A 46 -29.71 -7.38 4.05
N ALA A 47 -28.73 -6.59 3.57
CA ALA A 47 -27.32 -6.96 3.58
C ALA A 47 -26.79 -7.20 5.02
N ARG A 48 -27.32 -6.51 6.03
CA ARG A 48 -26.96 -6.74 7.45
C ARG A 48 -27.24 -8.16 7.93
N LYS A 49 -28.25 -8.85 7.35
CA LYS A 49 -28.54 -10.27 7.65
C LYS A 49 -27.36 -11.17 7.28
N PHE A 50 -26.56 -10.75 6.31
CA PHE A 50 -25.39 -11.46 5.81
C PHE A 50 -24.07 -10.96 6.39
N ARG A 51 -24.10 -10.10 7.43
CA ARG A 51 -22.89 -9.53 8.07
C ARG A 51 -21.91 -10.59 8.57
N LYS A 52 -22.43 -11.74 9.02
CA LYS A 52 -21.63 -12.88 9.52
C LYS A 52 -21.03 -13.74 8.41
N LEU A 53 -21.43 -13.54 7.16
CA LEU A 53 -20.87 -14.27 6.03
C LEU A 53 -19.57 -13.60 5.56
N SER A 54 -18.58 -14.42 5.27
CA SER A 54 -17.35 -14.01 4.60
C SER A 54 -17.68 -13.56 3.18
N ALA A 55 -18.05 -12.29 3.01
CA ALA A 55 -18.19 -11.71 1.68
C ALA A 55 -16.83 -11.79 0.95
N PRO A 56 -16.82 -12.09 -0.37
CA PRO A 56 -15.60 -12.03 -1.16
C PRO A 56 -15.00 -10.63 -1.01
N GLN A 57 -13.71 -10.59 -0.69
CA GLN A 57 -12.98 -9.33 -0.58
C GLN A 57 -13.10 -8.64 -1.94
N ILE A 58 -13.65 -7.42 -1.95
CA ILE A 58 -13.44 -6.55 -3.11
C ILE A 58 -11.92 -6.39 -3.16
N PRO A 59 -11.24 -6.70 -4.28
CA PRO A 59 -9.85 -6.30 -4.42
C PRO A 59 -9.86 -4.79 -4.20
N MET A 60 -9.33 -4.34 -3.05
CA MET A 60 -9.10 -2.92 -2.87
C MET A 60 -8.35 -2.48 -4.12
N LEU A 61 -8.87 -1.45 -4.79
CA LEU A 61 -8.07 -0.72 -5.76
C LEU A 61 -6.84 -0.26 -4.97
N GLN A 62 -5.79 -1.07 -4.99
CA GLN A 62 -4.48 -0.66 -4.58
C GLN A 62 -4.20 0.49 -5.54
N GLN A 63 -4.35 1.72 -5.05
CA GLN A 63 -3.72 2.82 -5.73
C GLN A 63 -2.25 2.39 -5.82
N GLU A 64 -1.79 2.12 -7.02
CA GLU A 64 -0.38 1.89 -7.29
C GLU A 64 0.30 3.17 -6.83
N ILE A 65 0.79 3.15 -5.59
CA ILE A 65 1.63 4.23 -5.07
C ILE A 65 2.79 4.27 -6.05
N PRO A 66 2.94 5.36 -6.83
CA PRO A 66 4.02 5.43 -7.80
C PRO A 66 5.33 5.30 -7.03
N LEU A 67 6.22 4.43 -7.50
CA LEU A 67 7.53 4.27 -6.89
C LEU A 67 8.26 5.62 -6.92
N PRO A 68 8.93 6.03 -5.83
CA PRO A 68 9.73 7.25 -5.80
C PRO A 68 10.77 7.28 -6.92
N GLU A 69 11.16 8.48 -7.35
CA GLU A 69 12.17 8.64 -8.41
C GLU A 69 13.53 8.07 -7.97
N ALA A 70 13.83 8.16 -6.66
CA ALA A 70 14.97 7.50 -6.03
C ALA A 70 15.06 5.99 -6.32
N CYS A 71 13.93 5.30 -6.48
CA CYS A 71 13.92 3.87 -6.83
C CYS A 71 14.51 3.61 -8.22
N GLN A 72 14.36 4.55 -9.16
CA GLN A 72 14.91 4.39 -10.52
C GLN A 72 16.43 4.43 -10.51
N GLN A 73 17.01 5.31 -9.69
CA GLN A 73 18.46 5.39 -9.50
C GLN A 73 18.96 4.13 -8.78
N LEU A 74 18.26 3.72 -7.72
CA LEU A 74 18.61 2.52 -6.95
C LEU A 74 18.59 1.24 -7.80
N HIS A 75 17.72 1.17 -8.79
CA HIS A 75 17.62 0.05 -9.73
C HIS A 75 18.88 -0.16 -10.60
N GLN A 76 19.75 0.85 -10.73
CA GLN A 76 20.96 0.79 -11.54
C GLN A 76 22.19 0.41 -10.71
N GLU A 77 22.06 0.40 -9.38
CA GLU A 77 23.15 0.15 -8.45
C GLU A 77 23.41 -1.35 -8.23
N ASP A 78 24.53 -1.66 -7.57
CA ASP A 78 24.91 -3.03 -7.25
C ASP A 78 23.92 -3.69 -6.26
N PRO A 79 23.56 -4.98 -6.43
CA PRO A 79 22.69 -5.71 -5.52
C PRO A 79 23.06 -5.59 -4.04
N LEU A 80 24.35 -5.55 -3.70
CA LEU A 80 24.81 -5.40 -2.32
C LEU A 80 24.53 -3.99 -1.79
N TYR A 81 24.70 -2.97 -2.63
CA TYR A 81 24.39 -1.58 -2.29
C TYR A 81 22.89 -1.42 -2.01
N ILE A 82 22.06 -1.97 -2.89
CA ILE A 82 20.60 -2.00 -2.73
C ILE A 82 20.22 -2.72 -1.42
N ALA A 83 20.81 -3.89 -1.16
CA ALA A 83 20.54 -4.68 0.03
C ALA A 83 20.88 -3.91 1.33
N ILE A 84 21.97 -3.14 1.36
CA ILE A 84 22.33 -2.30 2.52
C ILE A 84 21.30 -1.19 2.72
N ILE A 85 20.86 -0.53 1.65
CA ILE A 85 19.90 0.58 1.72
C ILE A 85 18.54 0.11 2.21
N LEU A 86 18.00 -0.97 1.64
CA LEU A 86 16.71 -1.52 2.06
C LEU A 86 16.74 -1.98 3.52
N GLN A 87 17.85 -2.59 3.98
CA GLN A 87 17.99 -3.01 5.38
C GLN A 87 17.96 -1.84 6.36
N GLN A 88 18.59 -0.72 6.02
CA GLN A 88 18.68 0.45 6.91
C GLN A 88 17.40 1.29 6.90
N GLY A 89 16.76 1.45 5.73
CA GLY A 89 15.69 2.42 5.55
C GLY A 89 14.26 1.96 5.83
N GLN A 90 14.00 0.65 5.90
CA GLN A 90 12.67 0.07 6.21
C GLN A 90 11.51 0.75 5.46
N PHE A 91 11.65 0.88 4.15
CA PHE A 91 10.76 1.73 3.36
C PHE A 91 9.39 1.09 3.14
N SER A 92 8.33 1.91 3.17
CA SER A 92 6.96 1.49 2.82
C SER A 92 6.83 0.97 1.38
N TRP A 93 7.68 1.45 0.47
CA TRP A 93 7.74 1.05 -0.93
C TRP A 93 8.66 -0.14 -1.21
N GLU A 94 9.37 -0.68 -0.22
CA GLU A 94 10.36 -1.77 -0.40
C GLU A 94 9.75 -2.98 -1.13
N GLN A 95 8.56 -3.40 -0.73
CA GLN A 95 7.89 -4.58 -1.31
C GLN A 95 7.50 -4.35 -2.77
N GLN A 96 7.10 -3.12 -3.13
CA GLN A 96 6.76 -2.75 -4.50
C GLN A 96 8.03 -2.68 -5.36
N PHE A 97 9.11 -2.09 -4.84
CA PHE A 97 10.41 -2.03 -5.50
C PHE A 97 10.97 -3.43 -5.77
N LEU A 98 10.93 -4.33 -4.79
CA LEU A 98 11.38 -5.71 -4.96
C LEU A 98 10.50 -6.49 -5.95
N ALA A 99 9.22 -6.14 -6.11
CA ALA A 99 8.35 -6.75 -7.10
C ALA A 99 8.69 -6.34 -8.54
N THR A 100 9.19 -5.12 -8.74
CA THR A 100 9.64 -4.61 -10.04
C THR A 100 11.10 -4.92 -10.32
N CYS A 101 11.88 -5.30 -9.30
CA CYS A 101 13.31 -5.56 -9.43
C CYS A 101 13.61 -6.97 -9.98
N PRO A 102 14.31 -7.09 -11.13
CA PRO A 102 14.71 -8.41 -11.67
C PRO A 102 15.71 -9.12 -10.76
N GLN A 103 16.40 -8.38 -9.88
CA GLN A 103 17.43 -8.88 -8.96
C GLN A 103 16.89 -9.16 -7.55
N LYS A 104 15.56 -9.33 -7.40
CA LYS A 104 14.92 -9.59 -6.10
C LYS A 104 15.57 -10.73 -5.30
N HIS A 105 15.86 -11.85 -5.95
CA HIS A 105 16.45 -13.03 -5.30
C HIS A 105 17.86 -12.75 -4.73
N PRO A 106 18.82 -12.27 -5.53
CA PRO A 106 20.16 -11.98 -5.02
C PRO A 106 20.16 -10.89 -3.95
N ILE A 107 19.31 -9.85 -4.07
CA ILE A 107 19.19 -8.81 -3.04
C ILE A 107 18.74 -9.42 -1.70
N ASN A 108 17.69 -10.26 -1.71
CA ASN A 108 17.20 -10.91 -0.50
C ASN A 108 18.23 -11.86 0.12
N GLU A 109 18.98 -12.59 -0.70
CA GLU A 109 20.06 -13.46 -0.21
C GLU A 109 21.17 -12.64 0.46
N LEU A 110 21.62 -11.55 -0.17
CA LEU A 110 22.65 -10.66 0.36
C LEU A 110 22.22 -9.99 1.67
N VAL A 111 20.93 -9.59 1.79
CA VAL A 111 20.37 -9.08 3.06
C VAL A 111 20.51 -10.10 4.19
N GLN A 112 20.33 -11.39 3.89
CA GLN A 112 20.37 -12.45 4.89
C GLN A 112 21.80 -12.92 5.22
N THR A 113 22.75 -12.77 4.31
CA THR A 113 24.14 -13.26 4.44
C THR A 113 25.14 -12.12 4.67
N GLU A 114 25.58 -11.47 3.60
CA GLU A 114 26.71 -10.52 3.58
C GLU A 114 26.39 -9.24 4.34
N VAL A 115 25.17 -8.71 4.14
CA VAL A 115 24.76 -7.50 4.82
C VAL A 115 24.75 -7.71 6.33
N LYS A 116 24.35 -8.87 6.85
CA LYS A 116 24.44 -9.12 8.31
C LYS A 116 25.87 -9.18 8.83
N ALA A 117 26.81 -9.66 8.02
CA ALA A 117 28.22 -9.75 8.38
C ALA A 117 28.94 -8.37 8.34
N LEU A 118 28.40 -7.40 7.61
CA LEU A 118 28.97 -6.06 7.53
C LEU A 118 28.87 -5.30 8.86
N LYS A 119 29.92 -4.53 9.16
CA LYS A 119 29.96 -3.66 10.34
C LYS A 119 28.86 -2.59 10.24
N PRO A 120 28.18 -2.25 11.36
CA PRO A 120 27.15 -1.21 11.37
C PRO A 120 27.64 0.13 10.80
N ALA A 121 28.88 0.52 11.11
CA ALA A 121 29.47 1.77 10.61
C ALA A 121 29.54 1.83 9.07
N THR A 122 29.86 0.70 8.41
CA THR A 122 29.92 0.63 6.95
C THR A 122 28.53 0.79 6.34
N LYS A 123 27.51 0.17 6.94
CA LYS A 123 26.12 0.30 6.49
C LYS A 123 25.62 1.74 6.62
N SER A 124 25.88 2.36 7.78
CA SER A 124 25.47 3.74 8.02
C SER A 124 26.16 4.71 7.07
N LEU A 125 27.44 4.49 6.74
CA LEU A 125 28.17 5.34 5.79
C LEU A 125 27.60 5.22 4.37
N VAL A 126 27.34 3.99 3.90
CA VAL A 126 26.69 3.74 2.61
C VAL A 126 25.30 4.37 2.56
N PHE A 127 24.53 4.23 3.63
CA PHE A 127 23.20 4.81 3.72
C PHE A 127 23.23 6.35 3.71
N GLN A 128 24.14 6.98 4.46
CA GLN A 128 24.34 8.43 4.46
C GLN A 128 24.79 8.95 3.09
N GLN A 129 25.66 8.20 2.41
CA GLN A 129 26.08 8.55 1.06
C GLN A 129 24.90 8.56 0.09
N TRP A 130 24.05 7.52 0.15
CA TRP A 130 22.83 7.47 -0.66
C TRP A 130 21.88 8.62 -0.33
N GLN A 131 21.64 8.88 0.96
CA GLN A 131 20.79 9.99 1.41
C GLN A 131 21.27 11.36 0.88
N ALA A 132 22.59 11.57 0.80
CA ALA A 132 23.16 12.81 0.27
C ALA A 132 22.93 13.00 -1.25
N GLN A 133 22.60 11.93 -1.98
CA GLN A 133 22.31 11.97 -3.41
C GLN A 133 20.81 12.17 -3.70
N LEU A 134 19.95 12.02 -2.70
CA LEU A 134 18.51 12.16 -2.84
C LEU A 134 18.09 13.62 -3.04
N SER A 135 17.03 13.81 -3.81
CA SER A 135 16.37 15.11 -3.88
C SER A 135 15.72 15.44 -2.53
N PHE A 136 15.43 16.72 -2.29
CA PHE A 136 14.71 17.14 -1.08
C PHE A 136 13.36 16.41 -0.91
N GLN A 137 12.67 16.13 -2.03
CA GLN A 137 11.38 15.45 -2.02
C GLN A 137 11.51 13.98 -1.61
N ASP A 138 12.50 13.26 -2.15
CA ASP A 138 12.80 11.88 -1.74
C ASP A 138 13.28 11.83 -0.27
N HIS A 139 13.93 12.89 0.21
CA HIS A 139 14.36 13.00 1.61
C HIS A 139 13.17 13.04 2.58
N LEU A 140 12.06 13.69 2.21
CA LEU A 140 10.85 13.71 3.04
C LEU A 140 10.16 12.35 3.10
N GLU A 141 10.19 11.60 2.01
CA GLU A 141 9.60 10.25 1.94
C GLU A 141 10.44 9.21 2.68
N THR A 142 11.74 9.42 2.80
CA THR A 142 12.66 8.53 3.53
C THR A 142 12.74 8.80 5.03
N ILE A 143 12.38 9.99 5.51
CA ILE A 143 12.38 10.35 6.94
C ILE A 143 11.06 9.97 7.64
N HIS A 144 9.95 9.89 6.90
CA HIS A 144 8.61 9.66 7.45
C HIS A 144 8.03 8.27 7.16
N GLY A 145 8.88 7.29 6.84
CA GLY A 145 8.51 5.87 6.81
C GLY A 145 8.08 5.33 8.17
#